data_AF-A0A354HF47-F1
#
_entry.id   AF-A0A354HF47-F1
#
_cell.length_a   1.000
_cell.length_b   1.000
_cell.length_c   1.000
_cell.angle_alpha   90.00
_cell.angle_beta   90.00
_cell.angle_gamma   90.00
#
_symmetry.space_group_name_H-M   'P 1'
#
loop_
_entity.id
_entity.type
_entity.pdbx_description
1 polymer ?
#
loop_
_entity_poly.entity_id
_entity_poly.type
_entity_poly.pdbx_seq_one_letter_code
_entity_poly.pdbx_strand_id
1 'polypeptide(L)'
;MSYDIKVLSAGASCKLNMTCGSIIAERTDGFGKAFRETYIYASKITGEWFELVKEGSPKILGSFDVCDFDFDGGEHEPSWRTGKAAEGHYSLVFRSEELFSDFRLVMRQLRNMSPSKTLIFLARLQDNERNDVCGVLTLDEFTALIPEKRIYSNICYIIQN
;
A
#
# COMPACT_ATOMS: atom_id res chain seq x y z
N MET A 1 14.22 8.50 5.88
CA MET A 1 13.16 7.51 6.11
C MET A 1 12.92 6.77 4.81
N SER A 2 12.65 5.47 4.87
CA SER A 2 12.32 4.66 3.69
C SER A 2 10.81 4.44 3.64
N TYR A 3 10.24 4.57 2.44
CA TYR A 3 8.82 4.41 2.17
C TYR A 3 8.62 3.23 1.22
N ASP A 4 7.74 2.31 1.60
CA ASP A 4 7.40 1.20 0.74
C ASP A 4 5.89 1.13 0.55
N ILE A 5 5.42 1.16 -0.69
CA ILE A 5 4.07 0.74 -1.03
C ILE A 5 4.13 -0.75 -1.36
N LYS A 6 3.52 -1.56 -0.51
CA LYS A 6 3.36 -2.99 -0.71
C LYS A 6 1.90 -3.31 -1.04
N VAL A 7 1.71 -4.17 -2.03
CA VAL A 7 0.39 -4.65 -2.46
C VAL A 7 0.42 -6.16 -2.61
N LEU A 8 -0.46 -6.87 -1.92
CA LEU A 8 -0.72 -8.29 -2.13
C LEU A 8 -1.89 -8.44 -3.10
N SER A 9 -1.72 -9.25 -4.15
CA SER A 9 -2.84 -9.80 -4.90
C SER A 9 -3.24 -11.15 -4.32
N ALA A 10 -4.38 -11.22 -3.62
CA ALA A 10 -4.77 -12.39 -2.85
C ALA A 10 -5.13 -13.57 -3.78
N GLY A 11 -4.59 -14.75 -3.47
CA GLY A 11 -4.82 -15.99 -4.24
C GLY A 11 -4.21 -16.01 -5.65
N ALA A 12 -3.53 -14.93 -6.07
CA ALA A 12 -2.84 -14.90 -7.34
C ALA A 12 -1.61 -15.83 -7.30
N SER A 13 -1.22 -16.35 -8.47
CA SER A 13 0.10 -16.94 -8.71
C SER A 13 0.67 -16.31 -9.98
N CYS A 14 1.61 -15.39 -9.82
CA CYS A 14 2.27 -14.70 -10.92
C CYS A 14 3.77 -14.67 -10.67
N LYS A 15 4.55 -14.87 -11.73
CA LYS A 15 6.02 -14.91 -11.64
C LYS A 15 6.70 -13.70 -12.28
N LEU A 16 5.94 -12.72 -12.74
CA LEU A 16 6.45 -11.60 -13.53
C LEU A 16 6.16 -10.27 -12.86
N ASN A 17 7.11 -9.34 -13.00
CA ASN A 17 6.87 -7.93 -12.71
C ASN A 17 5.88 -7.36 -13.72
N MET A 18 5.19 -6.30 -13.33
CA MET A 18 4.22 -5.62 -14.19
C MET A 18 4.54 -4.14 -14.26
N THR A 19 4.48 -3.58 -15.46
CA THR A 19 4.70 -2.15 -15.69
C THR A 19 3.40 -1.51 -16.15
N CYS A 20 3.02 -0.40 -15.54
CA CYS A 20 1.91 0.45 -15.95
C CYS A 20 2.38 1.90 -15.94
N GLY A 21 2.48 2.50 -17.13
CA GLY A 21 3.06 3.83 -17.26
C GLY A 21 4.46 3.86 -16.63
N SER A 22 4.68 4.80 -15.72
CA SER A 22 5.95 4.97 -15.01
C SER A 22 6.09 4.14 -13.74
N ILE A 23 5.12 3.29 -13.39
CA ILE A 23 5.16 2.45 -12.18
C ILE A 23 5.39 0.99 -12.53
N ILE A 24 6.33 0.37 -11.82
CA ILE A 24 6.59 -1.06 -11.85
C ILE A 24 6.07 -1.67 -10.54
N ALA A 25 5.18 -2.66 -10.64
CA ALA A 25 4.89 -3.59 -9.56
C ALA A 25 5.96 -4.70 -9.59
N GLU A 26 7.00 -4.53 -8.78
CA GLU A 26 8.07 -5.51 -8.62
C GLU A 26 7.62 -6.61 -7.67
N ARG A 27 7.62 -7.85 -8.14
CA ARG A 27 7.31 -9.01 -7.28
C ARG A 27 8.36 -9.12 -6.18
N THR A 28 7.90 -9.37 -4.96
CA THR A 28 8.78 -9.66 -3.82
C THR A 28 8.68 -11.14 -3.46
N ASP A 29 9.79 -11.73 -3.02
CA ASP A 29 9.81 -13.14 -2.56
C ASP A 29 9.22 -13.30 -1.14
N GLY A 30 8.23 -12.47 -0.81
CA GLY A 30 7.64 -12.34 0.51
C GLY A 30 8.51 -11.51 1.47
N PHE A 31 8.16 -11.58 2.75
CA PHE A 31 8.80 -10.78 3.77
C PHE A 31 9.48 -11.63 4.85
N GLY A 32 10.52 -11.04 5.45
CA GLY A 32 11.26 -11.60 6.57
C GLY A 32 10.41 -11.70 7.86
N LYS A 33 11.00 -12.35 8.87
CA LYS A 33 10.34 -12.65 10.16
C LYS A 33 9.71 -11.41 10.82
N ALA A 34 10.46 -10.29 10.88
CA ALA A 34 10.00 -9.06 11.52
C ALA A 34 8.68 -8.54 10.91
N PHE A 35 8.59 -8.49 9.58
CA PHE A 35 7.35 -8.08 8.92
C PHE A 35 6.16 -8.98 9.30
N ARG A 36 6.37 -10.30 9.36
CA ARG A 36 5.30 -11.25 9.66
C ARG A 36 4.79 -11.12 11.10
N GLU A 37 5.69 -10.77 12.03
CA GLU A 37 5.38 -10.50 13.44
C GLU A 37 4.67 -9.16 13.61
N THR A 38 5.05 -8.14 12.84
CA THR A 38 4.39 -6.83 12.87
C THR A 38 3.03 -6.84 12.19
N TYR A 39 2.93 -7.35 10.96
CA TYR A 39 1.71 -7.34 10.15
C TYR A 39 1.06 -8.74 10.10
N ILE A 40 0.64 -9.23 11.26
CA ILE A 40 0.11 -10.59 11.46
C ILE A 40 -1.08 -10.89 10.55
N TYR A 41 -1.95 -9.89 10.32
CA TYR A 41 -3.10 -10.09 9.44
C TYR A 41 -2.67 -10.30 7.99
N ALA A 42 -1.91 -9.34 7.45
CA ALA A 42 -1.43 -9.39 6.06
C ALA A 42 -0.56 -10.62 5.79
N SER A 43 0.25 -11.06 6.75
CA SER A 43 1.18 -12.19 6.59
C SER A 43 0.49 -13.56 6.51
N LYS A 44 -0.77 -13.67 6.95
CA LYS A 44 -1.57 -14.90 6.85
C LYS A 44 -2.29 -15.05 5.51
N ILE A 45 -2.36 -14.00 4.71
CA ILE A 45 -3.09 -14.01 3.44
C ILE A 45 -2.17 -14.58 2.35
N THR A 46 -2.64 -15.63 1.69
CA THR A 46 -1.94 -16.28 0.59
C THR A 46 -2.12 -15.50 -0.70
N GLY A 47 -1.05 -15.29 -1.46
CA GLY A 47 -1.06 -14.60 -2.76
C GLY A 47 0.34 -14.15 -3.15
N GLU A 48 0.42 -13.24 -4.12
CA GLU A 48 1.70 -12.64 -4.55
C GLU A 48 1.83 -11.20 -4.03
N TRP A 49 2.99 -10.90 -3.47
CA TRP A 49 3.34 -9.56 -2.99
C TRP A 49 4.11 -8.78 -4.05
N PHE A 50 3.78 -7.50 -4.14
CA PHE A 50 4.41 -6.54 -5.02
C PHE A 50 4.85 -5.32 -4.22
N GLU A 51 5.95 -4.72 -4.63
CA GLU A 51 6.37 -3.39 -4.25
C GLU A 51 6.18 -2.45 -5.44
N LEU A 52 5.58 -1.29 -5.22
CA LEU A 52 5.37 -0.31 -6.28
C LEU A 52 6.56 0.64 -6.32
N VAL A 53 7.33 0.60 -7.40
CA VAL A 53 8.50 1.47 -7.62
C VAL A 53 8.32 2.25 -8.90
N LYS A 54 9.01 3.39 -9.02
CA LYS A 54 9.04 4.14 -10.27
C LYS A 54 10.06 3.53 -11.23
N GLU A 55 9.71 3.44 -12.51
CA GLU A 55 10.63 2.98 -13.55
C GLU A 55 11.89 3.86 -13.59
N GLY A 56 13.05 3.21 -13.65
CA GLY A 56 14.36 3.89 -13.67
C GLY A 56 14.86 4.38 -12.31
N SER A 57 14.07 4.24 -11.23
CA SER A 57 14.51 4.63 -9.89
C SER A 57 15.49 3.61 -9.28
N PRO A 58 16.52 4.07 -8.53
CA PRO A 58 17.36 3.18 -7.76
C PRO A 58 16.54 2.38 -6.74
N LYS A 59 16.71 1.06 -6.73
CA LYS A 59 15.97 0.15 -5.82
C LYS A 59 16.04 0.51 -4.34
N ILE A 60 17.15 1.14 -3.90
CA ILE A 60 17.33 1.57 -2.51
C ILE A 60 16.33 2.64 -2.06
N LEU A 61 15.67 3.32 -3.01
CA LEU A 61 14.68 4.36 -2.71
C LEU A 61 13.27 3.80 -2.51
N GLY A 62 13.03 2.51 -2.81
CA GLY A 62 11.71 1.90 -2.68
C GLY A 62 10.64 2.69 -3.46
N SER A 63 9.55 3.04 -2.78
CA SER A 63 8.44 3.82 -3.35
C SER A 63 8.62 5.33 -3.23
N PHE A 64 9.80 5.81 -2.79
CA PHE A 64 10.03 7.23 -2.55
C PHE A 64 9.75 8.11 -3.77
N ASP A 65 10.07 7.66 -4.98
CA ASP A 65 9.82 8.44 -6.20
C ASP A 65 8.37 8.36 -6.71
N VAL A 66 7.55 7.49 -6.12
CA VAL A 66 6.12 7.31 -6.44
C VAL A 66 5.26 8.20 -5.53
N CYS A 67 5.52 8.15 -4.23
CA CYS A 67 4.71 8.79 -3.20
C CYS A 67 5.55 9.40 -2.07
N ASP A 68 4.87 10.18 -1.23
CA ASP A 68 5.36 10.66 0.05
C ASP A 68 4.24 10.57 1.09
N PHE A 69 4.50 11.04 2.29
CA PHE A 69 3.48 11.26 3.31
C PHE A 69 3.34 12.74 3.65
N ASP A 70 2.13 13.18 3.94
CA ASP A 70 1.84 14.55 4.38
C ASP A 70 2.23 14.73 5.85
N PHE A 71 3.49 15.11 6.08
CA PHE A 71 4.01 15.41 7.41
C PHE A 71 3.54 16.77 7.95
N ASP A 72 3.20 17.71 7.06
CA ASP A 72 2.75 19.06 7.42
C ASP A 72 1.31 19.06 7.94
N GLY A 73 0.48 18.14 7.43
CA GLY A 73 -0.89 17.91 7.91
C GLY A 73 -0.98 17.37 9.34
N GLY A 74 0.15 16.95 9.91
CA GLY A 74 0.23 16.35 11.23
C GLY A 74 -0.21 14.89 11.25
N GLU A 75 -0.17 14.30 12.44
CA GLU A 75 -0.59 12.92 12.65
C GLU A 75 -2.10 12.80 12.74
N HIS A 76 -2.65 11.74 12.16
CA HIS A 76 -4.09 11.51 12.10
C HIS A 76 -4.53 10.31 12.92
N GLU A 77 -5.64 10.45 13.64
CA GLU A 77 -6.35 9.30 14.22
C GLU A 77 -7.36 8.77 13.19
N PRO A 78 -7.26 7.50 12.76
CA PRO A 78 -8.24 6.91 11.85
C PRO A 78 -9.63 6.91 12.49
N SER A 79 -10.62 7.52 11.82
CA SER A 79 -11.96 7.77 12.40
C SER A 79 -12.76 6.53 12.80
N TRP A 80 -12.37 5.36 12.29
CA TRP A 80 -12.98 4.06 12.62
C TRP A 80 -12.33 3.37 13.83
N ARG A 81 -11.26 3.95 14.39
CA ARG A 81 -10.59 3.44 15.59
C ARG A 81 -11.24 4.05 16.83
N THR A 82 -11.71 3.20 17.74
CA THR A 82 -12.18 3.63 19.07
C THR A 82 -11.10 3.37 20.12
N GLY A 83 -10.49 4.44 20.67
CA GLY A 83 -9.61 4.40 21.85
C GLY A 83 -8.13 4.69 21.57
N LYS A 84 -7.51 5.40 22.54
CA LYS A 84 -6.15 5.99 22.60
C LYS A 84 -5.61 6.52 21.26
N ALA A 85 -5.48 7.85 21.21
CA ALA A 85 -4.86 8.64 20.15
C ALA A 85 -3.77 7.86 19.42
N ALA A 86 -4.08 7.44 18.20
CA ALA A 86 -3.11 6.80 17.33
C ALA A 86 -2.23 7.87 16.70
N GLU A 87 -1.41 8.50 17.53
CA GLU A 87 -0.21 9.20 17.07
C GLU A 87 0.65 8.20 16.27
N GLY A 88 1.15 8.66 15.12
CA GLY A 88 2.06 7.93 14.23
C GLY A 88 1.56 7.62 12.82
N HIS A 89 0.40 8.14 12.40
CA HIS A 89 -0.14 7.92 11.05
C HIS A 89 -0.12 9.20 10.20
N TYR A 90 0.45 9.12 9.02
CA TYR A 90 0.55 10.23 8.07
C TYR A 90 -0.19 9.91 6.78
N SER A 91 -0.81 10.91 6.17
CA SER A 91 -1.62 10.73 4.95
C SER A 91 -0.73 10.46 3.73
N LEU A 92 -1.04 9.41 2.97
CA LEU A 92 -0.35 9.09 1.72
C LEU A 92 -0.63 10.13 0.65
N VAL A 93 0.41 10.63 -0.01
CA VAL A 93 0.32 11.57 -1.13
C VAL A 93 1.16 11.09 -2.31
N PHE A 94 0.66 11.25 -3.53
CA PHE A 94 1.42 10.95 -4.75
C PHE A 94 2.22 12.16 -5.20
N ARG A 95 3.42 11.95 -5.76
CA ARG A 95 4.28 13.06 -6.20
C ARG A 95 3.73 13.81 -7.42
N SER A 96 2.85 13.19 -8.20
CA SER A 96 2.17 13.83 -9.32
C SER A 96 0.84 13.14 -9.64
N GLU A 97 -0.06 13.86 -10.32
CA GLU A 97 -1.32 13.33 -10.84
C GLU A 97 -1.10 12.19 -11.85
N GLU A 98 -0.02 12.26 -12.64
CA GLU A 98 0.36 11.20 -13.58
C GLU A 98 0.68 9.90 -12.82
N LEU A 99 1.50 9.98 -11.76
CA LEU A 99 1.83 8.82 -10.93
C LEU A 99 0.59 8.28 -10.20
N PHE A 100 -0.32 9.16 -9.76
CA PHE A 100 -1.59 8.71 -9.19
C PHE A 100 -2.47 8.00 -10.23
N SER A 101 -2.48 8.48 -11.47
CA SER A 101 -3.19 7.81 -12.56
C SER A 101 -2.61 6.43 -12.87
N ASP A 102 -1.27 6.33 -12.99
CA ASP A 102 -0.56 5.07 -13.20
C ASP A 102 -0.80 4.10 -12.04
N PHE A 103 -0.80 4.59 -10.81
CA PHE A 103 -1.11 3.80 -9.62
C PHE A 103 -2.50 3.16 -9.71
N ARG A 104 -3.52 3.92 -10.12
CA ARG A 104 -4.88 3.37 -10.31
C ARG A 104 -4.90 2.26 -11.36
N LEU A 105 -4.10 2.37 -12.42
CA LEU A 105 -3.97 1.32 -13.43
C LEU A 105 -3.30 0.07 -12.86
N VAL A 106 -2.17 0.21 -12.14
CA VAL A 106 -1.50 -0.90 -11.46
C VAL A 106 -2.44 -1.62 -10.52
N MET A 107 -3.15 -0.88 -9.65
CA MET A 107 -4.08 -1.47 -8.68
C MET A 107 -5.19 -2.26 -9.37
N ARG A 108 -5.74 -1.74 -10.48
CA ARG A 108 -6.75 -2.48 -11.26
C ARG A 108 -6.18 -3.77 -11.85
N GLN A 109 -4.96 -3.74 -12.36
CA GLN A 109 -4.33 -4.94 -12.92
C GLN A 109 -4.02 -5.99 -11.85
N LEU A 110 -3.41 -5.57 -10.73
CA LEU A 110 -3.13 -6.45 -9.59
C LEU A 110 -4.42 -7.07 -9.05
N ARG A 111 -5.50 -6.28 -8.94
CA ARG A 111 -6.82 -6.78 -8.52
C ARG A 111 -7.33 -7.83 -9.49
N ASN A 112 -7.13 -7.62 -10.80
CA ASN A 112 -7.62 -8.54 -11.81
C ASN A 112 -6.93 -9.90 -11.79
N MET A 113 -5.71 -9.98 -11.26
CA MET A 113 -4.98 -11.24 -11.05
C MET A 113 -5.51 -12.04 -9.86
N SER A 114 -6.13 -11.37 -8.88
CA SER A 114 -6.74 -12.05 -7.75
C SER A 114 -8.03 -12.74 -8.19
N PRO A 115 -8.19 -14.06 -7.94
CA PRO A 115 -9.44 -14.77 -8.21
C PRO A 115 -10.64 -14.18 -7.46
N SER A 116 -10.41 -13.66 -6.24
CA SER A 116 -11.43 -13.04 -5.39
C SER A 116 -11.52 -11.52 -5.54
N LYS A 117 -10.75 -10.93 -6.47
CA LYS A 117 -10.61 -9.47 -6.65
C LYS A 117 -10.21 -8.74 -5.36
N THR A 118 -9.45 -9.42 -4.51
CA THR A 118 -9.00 -8.88 -3.22
C THR A 118 -7.54 -8.45 -3.31
N LEU A 119 -7.28 -7.24 -2.85
CA LEU A 119 -5.94 -6.72 -2.62
C LEU A 119 -5.74 -6.42 -1.13
N ILE A 120 -4.51 -6.58 -0.67
CA ILE A 120 -4.06 -6.01 0.61
C ILE A 120 -3.08 -4.91 0.29
N PHE A 121 -3.40 -3.68 0.69
CA PHE A 121 -2.56 -2.52 0.47
C PHE A 121 -1.91 -2.09 1.79
N LEU A 122 -0.62 -1.77 1.72
CA LEU A 122 0.15 -1.32 2.87
C LEU A 122 1.15 -0.26 2.43
N ALA A 123 0.91 1.00 2.84
CA ALA A 123 1.87 2.09 2.70
C ALA A 123 2.71 2.15 3.97
N ARG A 124 3.96 1.69 3.90
CA ARG A 124 4.87 1.58 5.05
C ARG A 124 5.70 2.84 5.18
N LEU A 125 5.62 3.44 6.35
CA LEU A 125 6.62 4.37 6.86
C LEU A 125 7.47 3.57 7.85
N GLN A 126 8.77 3.39 7.56
CA GLN A 126 9.67 2.59 8.39
C GLN A 126 10.02 3.30 9.71
N ASP A 127 9.02 3.45 10.58
CA ASP A 127 9.06 3.84 11.99
C ASP A 127 7.64 3.61 12.58
N ASN A 128 7.52 3.31 13.87
CA ASN A 128 6.22 3.12 14.55
C ASN A 128 5.25 2.14 13.85
N GLU A 129 5.77 1.04 13.27
CA GLU A 129 4.92 0.05 12.60
C GLU A 129 3.94 -0.64 13.55
N ARG A 130 2.67 -0.78 13.13
CA ARG A 130 1.59 -1.41 13.92
C ARG A 130 0.76 -2.32 13.02
N ASN A 131 0.09 -3.30 13.61
CA ASN A 131 -0.86 -4.16 12.91
C ASN A 131 -2.26 -3.53 12.84
N ASP A 132 -2.36 -2.25 12.49
CA ASP A 132 -3.66 -1.61 12.35
C ASP A 132 -4.28 -2.01 11.01
N VAL A 133 -5.52 -2.46 11.03
CA VAL A 133 -6.23 -2.97 9.85
C VAL A 133 -7.48 -2.13 9.63
N CYS A 134 -7.56 -1.48 8.48
CA CYS A 134 -8.80 -0.90 8.00
C CYS A 134 -9.57 -1.99 7.25
N GLY A 135 -10.88 -2.07 7.52
CA GLY A 135 -11.78 -3.06 6.94
C GLY A 135 -11.92 -2.94 5.41
N VAL A 136 -12.94 -3.61 4.88
CA VAL A 136 -13.14 -3.77 3.43
C VAL A 136 -13.57 -2.46 2.78
N LEU A 137 -12.77 -1.98 1.83
CA LEU A 137 -13.08 -0.89 0.91
C LEU A 137 -13.17 -1.40 -0.51
N THR A 138 -14.06 -0.84 -1.31
CA THR A 138 -13.99 -1.00 -2.77
C THR A 138 -12.72 -0.35 -3.33
N LEU A 139 -12.26 -0.77 -4.52
CA LEU A 139 -11.12 -0.09 -5.15
C LEU A 139 -11.43 1.39 -5.43
N ASP A 140 -12.67 1.70 -5.82
CA ASP A 140 -13.06 3.07 -6.15
C ASP A 140 -13.10 3.95 -4.90
N GLU A 141 -13.70 3.47 -3.78
CA GLU A 141 -13.65 4.16 -2.48
C GLU A 141 -12.22 4.37 -2.00
N PHE A 142 -11.39 3.31 -2.03
CA PHE A 142 -10.00 3.41 -1.63
C PHE A 142 -9.26 4.49 -2.42
N THR A 143 -9.43 4.53 -3.74
CA THR A 143 -8.78 5.56 -4.58
C THR A 143 -9.36 6.95 -4.38
N ALA A 144 -10.64 7.10 -4.03
CA ALA A 144 -11.24 8.39 -3.71
C ALA A 144 -10.74 8.96 -2.37
N LEU A 145 -10.41 8.11 -1.40
CA LEU A 145 -9.90 8.52 -0.09
C LEU A 145 -8.45 9.06 -0.13
N ILE A 146 -7.67 8.73 -1.16
CA ILE A 146 -6.29 9.21 -1.32
C ILE A 146 -6.22 10.74 -1.48
N PRO A 147 -6.88 11.38 -2.46
CA PRO A 147 -6.88 12.84 -2.58
C PRO A 147 -7.57 13.53 -1.40
N GLU A 148 -8.48 12.84 -0.69
CA GLU A 148 -9.05 13.32 0.58
C GLU A 148 -8.09 13.25 1.78
N LYS A 149 -6.87 12.71 1.59
CA LYS A 149 -5.87 12.48 2.65
C LYS A 149 -6.40 11.59 3.79
N ARG A 150 -7.08 10.50 3.41
CA ARG A 150 -7.71 9.54 4.33
C ARG A 150 -7.19 8.11 4.20
N ILE A 151 -6.12 7.93 3.43
CA ILE A 151 -5.29 6.71 3.42
C ILE A 151 -4.00 7.03 4.16
N TYR A 152 -3.68 6.26 5.18
CA TYR A 152 -2.62 6.57 6.13
C TYR A 152 -1.50 5.53 6.15
N SER A 153 -0.32 5.95 6.59
CA SER A 153 0.85 5.10 6.80
C SER A 153 0.58 3.99 7.82
N ASN A 154 1.24 2.85 7.63
CA ASN A 154 1.27 1.70 8.55
C ASN A 154 -0.11 1.11 8.89
N ILE A 155 -1.10 1.35 8.04
CA ILE A 155 -2.41 0.70 8.09
C ILE A 155 -2.51 -0.29 6.94
N CYS A 156 -2.92 -1.50 7.28
CA CYS A 156 -3.25 -2.55 6.32
C CYS A 156 -4.69 -2.33 5.83
N TYR A 157 -4.85 -1.99 4.55
CA TYR A 157 -6.15 -1.80 3.92
C TYR A 157 -6.56 -3.06 3.17
N ILE A 158 -7.76 -3.56 3.45
CA ILE A 158 -8.37 -4.64 2.68
C ILE A 158 -9.19 -3.99 1.57
N ILE A 159 -8.77 -4.19 0.32
CA ILE A 159 -9.48 -3.66 -0.84
C ILE A 159 -10.14 -4.84 -1.53
N GLN A 160 -11.48 -4.88 -1.54
CA GLN A 160 -12.23 -5.98 -2.11
C GLN A 160 -13.41 -5.42 -2.90
N ASN A 161 -13.57 -5.94 -4.12
CA ASN A 161 -14.72 -5.73 -4.99
C ASN A 161 -14.81 -6.81 -6.06
#